data_AF-A0A1I6C8J8-F1
#
_entry.id   AF-A0A1I6C8J8-F1
#
_cell.length_a   1.000
_cell.length_b   1.000
_cell.length_c   1.000
_cell.angle_alpha   90.00
_cell.angle_beta   90.00
_cell.angle_gamma   90.00
#
_symmetry.space_group_name_H-M   'P 1'
#
loop_
_entity.id
_entity.type
_entity.pdbx_description
1 polymer ?
#
loop_
_entity_poly.entity_id
_entity_poly.type
_entity_poly.pdbx_seq_one_letter_code
_entity_poly.pdbx_strand_id
1 'polypeptide(L)'
;MQFYVEDMQASVKDMLAGIGQGLSESASLTAEEMVLYQNLQEQAVAFGGGVEQLAEASLNNPYLAPSQLGYVRADYTRLVGLLNLYLDQQKELASISFTSADATAKSVTTALAVAVLVAIALALVVGLLVRHQILRSIKAIEQAAIKLRDGDLTHRVEVTGRDEIAQTAMAFNALIISLQRAVQQVTRIAESVGASAEELVTTSNEVARGANEQAGAAFRPHPPLSR
;
A
#
# COMPACT_ATOMS: atom_id res chain seq x y z
N MET A 1 41.81 -35.44 -57.14
CA MET A 1 41.82 -33.96 -57.22
C MET A 1 40.42 -33.42 -57.46
N GLN A 2 39.71 -33.86 -58.51
CA GLN A 2 38.35 -33.38 -58.81
C GLN A 2 37.35 -33.53 -57.65
N PHE A 3 37.30 -34.70 -56.99
CA PHE A 3 36.44 -34.92 -55.82
C PHE A 3 36.66 -33.90 -54.68
N TYR A 4 37.92 -33.55 -54.37
CA TYR A 4 38.24 -32.57 -53.32
C TYR A 4 37.87 -31.13 -53.70
N VAL A 5 37.92 -30.82 -54.99
CA VAL A 5 37.49 -29.52 -55.52
C VAL A 5 35.98 -29.37 -55.42
N GLU A 6 35.23 -30.41 -55.79
CA GLU A 6 33.76 -30.43 -55.69
C GLU A 6 33.29 -30.32 -54.24
N ASP A 7 33.91 -31.04 -53.31
CA ASP A 7 33.62 -30.98 -51.86
C ASP A 7 33.89 -29.58 -51.28
N MET A 8 35.00 -28.95 -51.67
CA MET A 8 35.35 -27.58 -51.25
C MET A 8 34.35 -26.54 -51.77
N GLN A 9 33.91 -26.66 -53.04
CA GLN A 9 32.89 -25.79 -53.62
C GLN A 9 31.53 -25.98 -52.93
N ALA A 10 31.15 -27.22 -52.60
CA ALA A 10 29.94 -27.50 -51.83
C ALA A 10 30.00 -26.86 -50.43
N SER A 11 31.12 -26.98 -49.72
CA SER A 11 31.30 -26.36 -48.40
C SER A 11 31.19 -24.83 -48.42
N VAL A 12 31.79 -24.17 -49.42
CA VAL A 12 31.65 -22.73 -49.62
C VAL A 12 30.21 -22.33 -49.91
N LYS A 13 29.51 -23.10 -50.75
CA LYS A 13 28.10 -22.86 -51.07
C LYS A 13 27.21 -22.97 -49.84
N ASP A 14 27.45 -23.97 -48.99
CA ASP A 14 26.72 -24.15 -47.73
C ASP A 14 27.00 -23.00 -46.75
N MET A 15 28.26 -22.55 -46.66
CA MET A 15 28.62 -21.37 -45.87
C MET A 15 27.90 -20.11 -46.35
N LEU A 16 27.87 -19.85 -47.67
CA LEU A 16 27.17 -18.73 -48.27
C LEU A 16 25.66 -18.78 -48.04
N ALA A 17 25.07 -19.98 -48.14
CA ALA A 17 23.66 -20.19 -47.84
C ALA A 17 23.34 -19.90 -46.36
N GLY A 18 24.21 -20.33 -45.43
CA GLY A 18 24.08 -20.05 -44.00
C GLY A 18 24.17 -18.55 -43.67
N ILE A 19 25.14 -17.84 -44.25
CA ILE A 19 25.27 -16.37 -44.11
C ILE A 19 24.08 -15.65 -44.78
N GLY A 20 23.57 -16.17 -45.90
CA GLY A 20 22.38 -15.61 -46.54
C GLY A 20 21.10 -15.77 -45.72
N GLN A 21 20.92 -16.93 -45.06
CA GLN A 21 19.75 -17.20 -44.22
C GLN A 21 19.73 -16.36 -42.94
N GLY A 22 20.89 -16.14 -42.31
CA GLY A 22 20.97 -15.35 -41.08
C GLY A 22 20.43 -13.92 -41.24
N LEU A 23 20.57 -13.29 -42.42
CA LEU A 23 19.95 -12.00 -42.74
C LEU A 23 18.42 -12.03 -42.65
N SER A 24 17.80 -13.09 -43.18
CA SER A 24 16.34 -13.21 -43.24
C SER A 24 15.69 -13.47 -41.87
N GLU A 25 16.42 -14.08 -40.95
CA GLU A 25 15.95 -14.36 -39.58
C GLU A 25 16.27 -13.21 -38.61
N SER A 26 17.17 -12.31 -38.98
CA SER A 26 17.66 -11.21 -38.14
C SER A 26 16.80 -9.94 -38.19
N ALA A 27 15.48 -10.07 -38.03
CA ALA A 27 14.51 -8.96 -38.10
C ALA A 27 14.67 -7.86 -37.01
N SER A 28 15.74 -7.89 -36.21
CA SER A 28 16.02 -6.96 -35.11
C SER A 28 17.46 -6.44 -35.08
N LEU A 29 18.18 -6.44 -36.21
CA LEU A 29 19.52 -5.82 -36.28
C LEU A 29 19.42 -4.29 -36.25
N THR A 30 20.31 -3.67 -35.49
CA THR A 30 20.54 -2.22 -35.54
C THR A 30 21.13 -1.81 -36.90
N ALA A 31 21.09 -0.51 -37.22
CA ALA A 31 21.65 0.01 -38.46
C ALA A 31 23.16 -0.29 -38.60
N GLU A 32 23.90 -0.31 -37.49
CA GLU A 32 25.33 -0.63 -37.46
C GLU A 32 25.58 -2.13 -37.69
N GLU A 33 24.80 -3.01 -37.05
CA GLU A 33 24.90 -4.45 -37.26
C GLU A 33 24.54 -4.86 -38.69
N MET A 34 23.55 -4.20 -39.30
CA MET A 34 23.19 -4.39 -40.71
C MET A 34 24.36 -4.11 -41.65
N VAL A 35 25.12 -3.03 -41.41
CA VAL A 35 26.29 -2.69 -42.23
C VAL A 35 27.40 -3.72 -42.05
N LEU A 36 27.69 -4.13 -40.82
CA LEU A 36 28.73 -5.13 -40.55
C LEU A 36 28.38 -6.49 -41.16
N TYR A 37 27.10 -6.87 -41.10
CA TYR A 37 26.60 -8.10 -41.71
C TYR A 37 26.63 -8.05 -43.23
N GLN A 38 26.25 -6.92 -43.84
CA GLN A 38 26.36 -6.71 -45.29
C GLN A 38 27.81 -6.86 -45.76
N ASN A 39 28.76 -6.24 -45.03
CA ASN A 39 30.19 -6.38 -45.32
C ASN A 39 30.67 -7.84 -45.18
N LEU A 40 30.18 -8.56 -44.16
CA LEU A 40 30.49 -9.98 -43.97
C LEU A 40 29.96 -10.83 -45.14
N GLN A 41 28.72 -10.57 -45.57
CA GLN A 41 28.11 -11.25 -46.71
C GLN A 41 28.87 -10.99 -48.01
N GLU A 42 29.20 -9.73 -48.29
CA GLU A 42 29.96 -9.34 -49.48
C GLU A 42 31.34 -10.01 -49.50
N GLN A 43 32.05 -10.00 -48.37
CA GLN A 43 33.36 -10.63 -48.25
C GLN A 43 33.29 -12.16 -48.31
N ALA A 44 32.20 -12.78 -47.84
CA ALA A 44 31.96 -14.21 -47.97
C ALA A 44 31.76 -14.61 -49.44
N VAL A 45 31.00 -13.83 -50.20
CA VAL A 45 30.80 -14.04 -51.65
C VAL A 45 32.13 -13.89 -52.39
N ALA A 46 32.93 -12.87 -52.06
CA ALA A 46 34.26 -12.69 -52.64
C ALA A 46 35.19 -13.88 -52.35
N PHE A 47 35.22 -14.35 -51.10
CA PHE A 47 35.97 -15.56 -50.72
C PHE A 47 35.52 -16.78 -51.52
N GLY A 48 34.20 -16.98 -51.66
CA GLY A 48 33.67 -18.12 -52.42
C GLY A 48 34.05 -18.09 -53.90
N GLY A 49 33.99 -16.92 -54.53
CA GLY A 49 34.46 -16.74 -55.91
C GLY A 49 35.97 -16.96 -56.06
N GLY A 50 36.78 -16.58 -55.07
CA GLY A 50 38.21 -16.89 -55.03
C GLY A 50 38.47 -18.39 -54.92
N VAL A 51 37.72 -19.11 -54.09
CA VAL A 51 37.82 -20.57 -53.94
C VAL A 51 37.43 -21.28 -55.24
N GLU A 52 36.42 -20.80 -55.95
CA GLU A 52 36.02 -21.31 -57.26
C GLU A 52 37.11 -21.09 -58.33
N GLN A 53 37.73 -19.91 -58.38
CA GLN A 53 38.86 -19.63 -59.29
C GLN A 53 40.09 -20.49 -58.97
N LEU A 54 40.37 -20.72 -57.69
CA LEU A 54 41.45 -21.61 -57.24
C LEU A 54 41.16 -23.07 -57.63
N ALA A 55 39.92 -23.52 -57.47
CA ALA A 55 39.43 -24.83 -57.89
C ALA A 55 39.64 -25.04 -59.41
N GLU A 56 39.21 -24.07 -60.22
CA GLU A 56 39.35 -24.12 -61.68
C GLU A 56 40.82 -24.12 -62.11
N ALA A 57 41.64 -23.24 -61.53
CA ALA A 57 43.08 -23.19 -61.80
C ALA A 57 43.77 -24.51 -61.44
N SER A 58 43.36 -25.17 -60.35
CA SER A 58 43.93 -26.44 -59.91
C SER A 58 43.63 -27.61 -60.85
N LEU A 59 42.53 -27.55 -61.60
CA LEU A 59 42.13 -28.58 -62.56
C LEU A 59 42.64 -28.30 -63.98
N ASN A 60 42.59 -27.04 -64.41
CA ASN A 60 42.78 -26.66 -65.82
C ASN A 60 44.11 -25.93 -66.09
N ASN A 61 44.68 -25.22 -65.11
CA ASN A 61 45.93 -24.48 -65.28
C ASN A 61 46.75 -24.40 -63.98
N PRO A 62 47.46 -25.48 -63.60
CA PRO A 62 48.11 -25.61 -62.29
C PRO A 62 49.16 -24.52 -61.99
N TYR A 63 49.72 -23.86 -63.01
CA TYR A 63 50.68 -22.78 -62.83
C TYR A 63 50.06 -21.52 -62.20
N LEU A 64 48.75 -21.31 -62.33
CA LEU A 64 48.04 -20.17 -61.75
C LEU A 64 47.59 -20.41 -60.31
N ALA A 65 47.52 -21.67 -59.87
CA ALA A 65 47.01 -22.04 -58.55
C ALA A 65 47.73 -21.35 -57.37
N PRO A 66 49.07 -21.18 -57.36
CA PRO A 66 49.76 -20.45 -56.27
C PRO A 66 49.33 -18.99 -56.15
N SER A 67 49.06 -18.31 -57.28
CA SER A 67 48.60 -16.92 -57.27
C SER A 67 47.17 -16.79 -56.73
N GLN A 68 46.29 -17.72 -57.13
CA GLN A 68 44.90 -17.78 -56.65
C GLN A 68 44.83 -18.13 -55.16
N LEU A 69 45.72 -19.00 -54.68
CA LEU A 69 45.83 -19.34 -53.26
C LEU A 69 46.17 -18.11 -52.40
N GLY A 70 46.98 -17.19 -52.92
CA GLY A 70 47.27 -15.91 -52.26
C GLY A 70 46.03 -15.03 -52.07
N TYR A 71 45.19 -14.91 -53.12
CA TYR A 71 43.93 -14.17 -53.05
C TYR A 71 42.93 -14.82 -52.10
N VAL A 72 42.74 -16.14 -52.19
CA VAL A 72 41.86 -16.91 -51.29
C VAL A 72 42.27 -16.74 -49.83
N ARG A 73 43.57 -16.79 -49.53
CA ARG A 73 44.08 -16.57 -48.17
C ARG A 73 43.81 -15.15 -47.67
N ALA A 74 43.95 -14.15 -48.53
CA ALA A 74 43.65 -12.77 -48.19
C ALA A 74 42.15 -12.59 -47.88
N ASP A 75 41.27 -13.13 -48.72
CA ASP A 75 39.82 -13.06 -48.52
C ASP A 75 39.37 -13.85 -47.29
N TYR A 76 39.95 -15.02 -47.04
CA TYR A 76 39.74 -15.79 -45.81
C TYR A 76 40.10 -14.97 -44.56
N THR A 77 41.25 -14.30 -44.58
CA THR A 77 41.71 -13.49 -43.44
C THR A 77 40.78 -12.30 -43.19
N ARG A 78 40.30 -11.65 -44.26
CA ARG A 78 39.31 -10.56 -44.16
C ARG A 78 37.97 -11.07 -43.62
N LEU A 79 37.49 -12.19 -44.13
CA LEU A 79 36.23 -12.81 -43.73
C LEU A 79 36.24 -13.16 -42.23
N VAL A 80 37.30 -13.82 -41.77
CA VAL A 80 37.48 -14.16 -40.34
C VAL A 80 37.61 -12.90 -39.48
N GLY A 81 38.29 -11.86 -39.98
CA GLY A 81 38.38 -10.57 -39.29
C GLY A 81 37.01 -9.92 -39.07
N LEU A 82 36.19 -9.85 -40.12
CA LEU A 82 34.83 -9.31 -40.04
C LEU A 82 33.93 -10.15 -39.12
N LEU A 83 34.05 -11.47 -39.17
CA LEU A 83 33.31 -12.37 -38.29
C LEU A 83 33.67 -12.12 -36.81
N ASN A 84 34.96 -11.96 -36.50
CA ASN A 84 35.40 -11.67 -35.13
C ASN A 84 34.89 -10.32 -34.64
N LEU A 85 34.92 -9.28 -35.50
CA LEU A 85 34.34 -7.98 -35.16
C LEU A 85 32.84 -8.08 -34.84
N TYR A 86 32.09 -8.85 -35.63
CA TYR A 86 30.67 -9.09 -35.38
C TYR A 86 30.43 -9.85 -34.06
N LEU A 87 31.21 -10.90 -33.80
CA LEU A 87 31.11 -11.68 -32.56
C LEU A 87 31.47 -10.86 -31.32
N ASP A 88 32.47 -9.99 -31.40
CA ASP A 88 32.87 -9.14 -30.28
C ASP A 88 31.83 -8.05 -29.99
N GLN A 89 31.23 -7.45 -31.02
CA GLN A 89 30.10 -6.54 -30.87
C GLN A 89 28.90 -7.22 -30.19
N GLN A 90 28.55 -8.45 -30.60
CA GLN A 90 27.46 -9.21 -29.99
C GLN A 90 27.73 -9.55 -28.51
N LYS A 91 28.98 -9.88 -28.15
CA LYS A 91 29.37 -10.10 -26.74
C LYS A 91 29.20 -8.84 -25.89
N GLU A 92 29.60 -7.69 -26.43
CA GLU A 92 29.50 -6.40 -25.73
C GLU A 92 28.02 -6.05 -25.47
N LEU A 93 27.17 -6.12 -26.49
CA LEU A 93 25.72 -5.89 -26.37
C LEU A 93 25.05 -6.84 -25.37
N ALA A 94 25.42 -8.12 -25.39
CA ALA A 94 24.95 -9.09 -24.42
C ALA A 94 25.35 -8.70 -22.99
N SER A 95 26.61 -8.29 -22.77
CA SER A 95 27.10 -7.89 -21.44
C SER A 95 26.41 -6.63 -20.89
N ILE A 96 26.11 -5.66 -21.77
CA ILE A 96 25.35 -4.45 -21.45
C ILE A 96 23.93 -4.84 -21.05
N SER A 97 23.28 -5.71 -21.84
CA SER A 97 21.92 -6.19 -21.58
C SER A 97 21.82 -6.93 -20.24
N PHE A 98 22.81 -7.76 -19.89
CA PHE A 98 22.88 -8.43 -18.59
C PHE A 98 23.05 -7.44 -17.43
N THR A 99 23.92 -6.43 -17.59
CA THR A 99 24.17 -5.42 -16.55
C THR A 99 22.94 -4.52 -16.34
N SER A 100 22.28 -4.09 -17.42
CA SER A 100 21.05 -3.31 -17.39
C SER A 100 19.89 -4.11 -16.79
N ALA A 101 19.80 -5.42 -17.06
CA ALA A 101 18.80 -6.29 -16.46
C ALA A 101 19.00 -6.44 -14.93
N ASP A 102 20.24 -6.65 -14.47
CA ASP A 102 20.57 -6.71 -13.03
C ASP A 102 20.31 -5.38 -12.31
N ALA A 103 20.69 -4.26 -12.94
CA ALA A 103 20.43 -2.92 -12.41
C ALA A 103 18.92 -2.64 -12.31
N THR A 104 18.15 -3.01 -13.34
CA THR A 104 16.69 -2.87 -13.34
C THR A 104 16.06 -3.76 -12.25
N ALA A 105 16.49 -5.02 -12.13
CA ALA A 105 16.01 -5.93 -11.10
C ALA A 105 16.28 -5.37 -9.68
N LYS A 106 17.50 -4.90 -9.41
CA LYS A 106 17.85 -4.25 -8.13
C LYS A 106 17.02 -3.00 -7.85
N SER A 107 16.81 -2.15 -8.85
CA SER A 107 15.96 -0.95 -8.72
C SER A 107 14.52 -1.32 -8.41
N VAL A 108 13.97 -2.36 -9.03
CA VAL A 108 12.61 -2.85 -8.77
C VAL A 108 12.51 -3.45 -7.37
N THR A 109 13.45 -4.32 -6.98
CA THR A 109 13.46 -4.92 -5.64
C THR A 109 13.59 -3.87 -4.54
N THR A 110 14.45 -2.87 -4.70
CA THR A 110 14.61 -1.78 -3.73
C THR A 110 13.36 -0.89 -3.66
N ALA A 111 12.75 -0.56 -4.80
CA ALA A 111 11.48 0.20 -4.83
C ALA A 111 10.35 -0.55 -4.10
N LEU A 112 10.22 -1.86 -4.32
CA LEU A 112 9.25 -2.70 -3.62
C LEU A 112 9.53 -2.77 -2.10
N ALA A 113 10.80 -2.93 -1.71
CA ALA A 113 11.17 -2.95 -0.30
C ALA A 113 10.81 -1.63 0.41
N VAL A 114 11.09 -0.49 -0.23
CA VAL A 114 10.71 0.84 0.28
C VAL A 114 9.19 0.98 0.36
N ALA A 115 8.46 0.56 -0.67
CA ALA A 115 6.99 0.61 -0.68
C ALA A 115 6.38 -0.20 0.50
N VAL A 116 6.91 -1.40 0.78
CA VAL A 116 6.48 -2.22 1.91
C VAL A 116 6.80 -1.54 3.24
N LEU A 117 7.99 -0.98 3.40
CA LEU A 117 8.36 -0.25 4.62
C LEU A 117 7.46 0.95 4.88
N VAL A 118 7.14 1.73 3.83
CA VAL A 118 6.20 2.85 3.93
C VAL A 118 4.81 2.37 4.31
N ALA A 119 4.31 1.28 3.71
CA ALA A 119 3.01 0.70 4.06
C ALA A 119 2.95 0.26 5.54
N ILE A 120 4.00 -0.40 6.04
CA ILE A 120 4.11 -0.79 7.46
C ILE A 120 4.12 0.45 8.36
N ALA A 121 4.91 1.47 8.03
CA ALA A 121 4.98 2.70 8.80
C ALA A 121 3.63 3.41 8.87
N LEU A 122 2.92 3.51 7.74
CA LEU A 122 1.57 4.10 7.68
C LEU A 122 0.57 3.29 8.50
N ALA A 123 0.58 1.96 8.40
CA ALA A 123 -0.29 1.10 9.18
C ALA A 123 -0.05 1.25 10.69
N LEU A 124 1.21 1.36 11.12
CA LEU A 124 1.57 1.62 12.51
C LEU A 124 1.08 2.98 12.99
N VAL A 125 1.28 4.04 12.20
CA VAL A 125 0.82 5.40 12.54
C VAL A 125 -0.70 5.42 12.70
N VAL A 126 -1.44 4.88 11.73
CA VAL A 126 -2.91 4.82 11.79
C VAL A 126 -3.37 3.98 12.99
N GLY A 127 -2.75 2.82 13.21
CA GLY A 127 -3.07 1.95 14.35
C GLY A 127 -2.84 2.64 15.70
N LEU A 128 -1.75 3.39 15.85
CA LEU A 128 -1.45 4.15 17.06
C LEU A 128 -2.43 5.31 17.27
N LEU A 129 -2.83 6.02 16.22
CA LEU A 129 -3.82 7.10 16.29
C LEU A 129 -5.18 6.57 16.72
N VAL A 130 -5.66 5.49 16.10
CA VAL A 130 -6.95 4.86 16.45
C VAL A 130 -6.91 4.34 17.89
N ARG A 131 -5.84 3.63 18.28
CA ARG A 131 -5.63 3.19 19.66
C ARG A 131 -5.69 4.36 20.65
N HIS A 132 -5.00 5.46 20.35
CA HIS A 132 -4.97 6.63 21.23
C HIS A 132 -6.37 7.25 21.39
N GLN A 133 -7.10 7.39 20.29
CA GLN A 133 -8.47 7.93 20.30
C GLN A 133 -9.42 7.05 21.13
N ILE A 134 -9.42 5.73 20.91
CA ILE A 134 -10.28 4.77 21.63
C ILE A 134 -9.99 4.81 23.13
N LEU A 135 -8.72 4.73 23.52
CA LEU A 135 -8.33 4.74 24.94
C LEU A 135 -8.68 6.05 25.63
N ARG A 136 -8.57 7.19 24.93
CA ARG A 136 -8.97 8.49 25.46
C ARG A 136 -10.47 8.55 25.72
N SER A 137 -11.30 8.10 24.79
CA SER A 137 -12.76 8.09 24.94
C SER A 137 -13.22 7.15 26.07
N ILE A 138 -12.64 5.95 26.16
CA ILE A 138 -12.96 5.02 27.26
C ILE A 138 -12.59 5.62 28.62
N LYS A 139 -11.40 6.23 28.75
CA LYS A 139 -10.99 6.89 29.99
C LYS A 139 -11.89 8.07 30.36
N ALA A 140 -12.40 8.81 29.37
CA ALA A 140 -13.34 9.90 29.63
C ALA A 140 -14.68 9.38 30.21
N ILE A 141 -15.20 8.28 29.67
CA ILE A 141 -16.40 7.61 30.21
C ILE A 141 -16.12 7.10 31.63
N GLU A 142 -14.99 6.42 31.84
CA GLU A 142 -14.58 5.92 33.16
C GLU A 142 -14.53 7.04 34.21
N GLN A 143 -13.86 8.16 33.88
CA GLN A 143 -13.76 9.31 34.78
C GLN A 143 -15.13 9.93 35.09
N ALA A 144 -16.02 10.02 34.09
CA ALA A 144 -17.38 10.51 34.32
C ALA A 144 -18.21 9.56 35.18
N ALA A 145 -18.03 8.24 35.03
CA ALA A 145 -18.66 7.24 35.89
C ALA A 145 -18.18 7.31 37.34
N ILE A 146 -16.88 7.56 37.56
CA ILE A 146 -16.33 7.77 38.91
C ILE A 146 -16.97 9.00 39.56
N LYS A 147 -17.07 10.12 38.84
CA LYS A 147 -17.74 11.34 39.36
C LYS A 147 -19.22 11.12 39.65
N LEU A 148 -19.91 10.40 38.77
CA LEU A 148 -21.30 10.02 38.94
C LEU A 148 -21.51 9.19 40.22
N ARG A 149 -20.62 8.21 40.48
CA ARG A 149 -20.64 7.40 41.71
C ARG A 149 -20.52 8.29 42.96
N ASP A 150 -19.72 9.35 42.87
CA ASP A 150 -19.51 10.29 43.97
C ASP A 150 -20.64 11.35 44.08
N GLY A 151 -21.70 11.23 43.26
CA GLY A 151 -22.90 12.07 43.28
C GLY A 151 -22.85 13.31 42.39
N ASP A 152 -21.76 13.53 41.65
CA ASP A 152 -21.64 14.63 40.71
C ASP A 152 -22.39 14.30 39.40
N LEU A 153 -23.62 14.81 39.30
CA LEU A 153 -24.45 14.67 38.10
C LEU A 153 -24.18 15.75 37.04
N THR A 154 -23.20 16.63 37.22
CA THR A 154 -22.96 17.76 36.31
C THR A 154 -21.95 17.44 35.20
N HIS A 155 -21.05 16.47 35.44
CA HIS A 155 -20.05 16.10 34.46
C HIS A 155 -20.66 15.37 33.26
N ARG A 156 -20.13 15.63 32.06
CA ARG A 156 -20.57 15.00 30.80
C ARG A 156 -19.37 14.44 30.06
N VAL A 157 -19.58 13.35 29.34
CA VAL A 157 -18.56 12.76 28.46
C VAL A 157 -18.58 13.49 27.12
N GLU A 158 -17.41 13.91 26.64
CA GLU A 158 -17.25 14.45 25.29
C GLU A 158 -17.49 13.35 24.25
N VAL A 159 -18.45 13.58 23.34
CA VAL A 159 -18.79 12.61 22.29
C VAL A 159 -17.91 12.88 21.06
N THR A 160 -16.96 12.00 20.80
CA THR A 160 -16.08 12.07 19.64
C THR A 160 -16.30 10.86 18.74
N GLY A 161 -16.47 11.08 17.44
CA GLY A 161 -16.66 10.00 16.46
C GLY A 161 -18.13 9.66 16.20
N ARG A 162 -18.36 8.54 15.51
CA ARG A 162 -19.69 8.03 15.10
C ARG A 162 -19.83 6.51 15.30
N ASP A 163 -18.91 5.92 16.06
CA ASP A 163 -18.83 4.48 16.32
C ASP A 163 -19.64 4.09 17.58
N GLU A 164 -19.51 2.83 17.99
CA GLU A 164 -20.16 2.25 19.17
C GLU A 164 -19.71 2.95 20.47
N ILE A 165 -18.49 3.49 20.52
CA ILE A 165 -17.98 4.23 21.67
C ILE A 165 -18.67 5.59 21.77
N ALA A 166 -18.85 6.30 20.66
CA ALA A 166 -19.63 7.53 20.62
C ALA A 166 -21.09 7.29 21.05
N GLN A 167 -21.71 6.20 20.59
CA GLN A 167 -23.06 5.82 21.01
C GLN A 167 -23.15 5.53 22.51
N THR A 168 -22.15 4.85 23.07
CA THR A 168 -22.08 4.58 24.51
C THR A 168 -21.92 5.87 25.32
N ALA A 169 -21.07 6.80 24.87
CA ALA A 169 -20.93 8.12 25.50
C ALA A 169 -22.24 8.92 25.48
N MET A 170 -22.98 8.90 24.36
CA MET A 170 -24.30 9.53 24.25
C MET A 170 -25.32 8.90 25.21
N ALA A 171 -25.39 7.57 25.26
CA ALA A 171 -26.29 6.86 26.17
C ALA A 171 -25.95 7.14 27.64
N PHE A 172 -24.66 7.20 27.98
CA PHE A 172 -24.20 7.54 29.33
C PHE A 172 -24.60 8.97 29.73
N ASN A 173 -24.45 9.95 28.84
CA ASN A 173 -24.91 11.31 29.09
C ASN A 173 -26.45 11.38 29.29
N ALA A 174 -27.21 10.60 28.52
CA ALA A 174 -28.67 10.50 28.69
C ALA A 174 -29.08 9.88 30.04
N LEU A 175 -28.32 8.89 30.53
CA LEU A 175 -28.49 8.32 31.86
C LEU A 175 -28.29 9.39 32.94
N ILE A 176 -27.23 10.20 32.87
CA ILE A 176 -26.98 11.27 33.84
C ILE A 176 -28.14 12.29 33.85
N ILE A 177 -28.63 12.69 32.67
CA ILE A 177 -29.78 13.60 32.56
C ILE A 177 -31.02 13.00 33.24
N SER A 178 -31.25 11.69 33.08
CA SER A 178 -32.39 11.00 33.69
C SER A 178 -32.27 10.96 35.22
N LEU A 179 -31.07 10.70 35.73
CA LEU A 179 -30.78 10.75 37.17
C LEU A 179 -30.96 12.16 37.74
N GLN A 180 -30.50 13.20 37.05
CA GLN A 180 -30.73 14.59 37.47
C GLN A 180 -32.21 14.91 37.62
N ARG A 181 -33.03 14.50 36.63
CA ARG A 181 -34.48 14.73 36.68
C ARG A 181 -35.13 13.99 37.85
N ALA A 182 -34.71 12.74 38.10
CA ALA A 182 -35.21 11.95 39.22
C ALA A 182 -34.88 12.61 40.56
N VAL A 183 -33.63 13.06 40.76
CA VAL A 183 -33.22 13.78 41.97
C VAL A 183 -34.02 15.07 42.16
N GLN A 184 -34.16 15.89 41.11
CA GLN A 184 -34.96 17.11 41.15
C GLN A 184 -36.43 16.84 41.51
N GLN A 185 -37.00 15.73 41.03
CA GLN A 185 -38.37 15.34 41.36
C GLN A 185 -38.50 14.93 42.83
N VAL A 186 -37.55 14.17 43.37
CA VAL A 186 -37.50 13.82 44.80
C VAL A 186 -37.39 15.09 45.65
N THR A 187 -36.54 16.05 45.28
CA THR A 187 -36.41 17.34 46.00
C THR A 187 -37.73 18.11 46.01
N ARG A 188 -38.42 18.24 44.87
CA ARG A 188 -39.72 18.93 44.80
C ARG A 188 -40.78 18.24 45.66
N ILE A 189 -40.80 16.91 45.70
CA ILE A 189 -41.74 16.16 46.54
C ILE A 189 -41.42 16.41 48.03
N ALA A 190 -40.14 16.39 48.41
CA ALA A 190 -39.72 16.67 49.78
C ALA A 190 -40.09 18.09 50.23
N GLU A 191 -39.91 19.10 49.37
CA GLU A 191 -40.36 20.48 49.62
C GLU A 191 -41.88 20.57 49.81
N SER A 192 -42.66 19.90 48.96
CA SER A 192 -44.13 19.86 49.09
C SER A 192 -44.57 19.18 50.39
N VAL A 193 -43.92 18.08 50.78
CA VAL A 193 -44.20 17.39 52.05
C VAL A 193 -43.85 18.28 53.25
N GLY A 194 -42.72 19.00 53.18
CA GLY A 194 -42.33 19.97 54.20
C GLY A 194 -43.37 21.08 54.38
N ALA A 195 -43.81 21.68 53.28
CA ALA A 195 -44.85 22.71 53.30
C ALA A 195 -46.18 22.20 53.90
N SER A 196 -46.63 21.00 53.51
CA SER A 196 -47.84 20.40 54.10
C SER A 196 -47.68 20.09 55.59
N ALA A 197 -46.48 19.71 56.05
CA ALA A 197 -46.22 19.51 57.47
C ALA A 197 -46.29 20.83 58.27
N GLU A 198 -45.78 21.94 57.74
CA GLU A 198 -45.90 23.27 58.35
C GLU A 198 -47.36 23.73 58.45
N GLU A 199 -48.16 23.48 57.41
CA GLU A 199 -49.60 23.77 57.40
C GLU A 199 -50.36 22.93 58.44
N LEU A 200 -50.04 21.63 58.56
CA LEU A 200 -50.62 20.75 59.59
C LEU A 200 -50.27 21.21 61.02
N VAL A 201 -49.02 21.64 61.26
CA VAL A 201 -48.61 22.18 62.57
C VAL A 201 -49.40 23.44 62.88
N THR A 202 -49.57 24.34 61.91
CA THR A 202 -50.36 25.56 62.06
C THR A 202 -51.82 25.25 62.41
N THR A 203 -52.45 24.37 61.63
CA THR A 203 -53.83 23.91 61.86
C THR A 203 -53.99 23.23 63.22
N SER A 204 -53.04 22.39 63.62
CA SER A 204 -53.07 21.71 64.93
C SER A 204 -52.98 22.70 66.09
N ASN A 205 -52.17 23.75 65.97
CA ASN A 205 -52.10 24.82 66.97
C ASN A 205 -53.41 25.61 67.07
N GLU A 206 -54.05 25.91 65.94
CA GLU A 206 -55.38 26.55 65.93
C GLU A 206 -56.44 25.67 66.60
N VAL A 207 -56.46 24.37 66.31
CA VAL A 207 -57.37 23.41 66.95
C VAL A 207 -57.12 23.34 68.46
N ALA A 208 -55.86 23.24 68.89
CA ALA A 208 -55.51 23.23 70.31
C ALA A 208 -55.96 24.50 71.03
N ARG A 209 -55.78 25.66 70.38
CA ARG A 209 -56.22 26.95 70.90
C ARG A 209 -57.75 27.02 71.01
N GLY A 210 -58.47 26.62 69.98
CA GLY A 210 -59.94 26.57 69.98
C GLY A 210 -60.51 25.60 71.03
N ALA A 211 -59.90 24.43 71.20
CA ALA A 211 -60.26 23.48 72.25
C ALA A 211 -60.07 24.08 73.66
N ASN A 212 -59.00 24.83 73.88
CA ASN A 212 -58.72 25.50 75.16
C ASN A 212 -59.74 26.61 75.46
N GLU A 213 -60.16 27.36 74.44
CA GLU A 213 -61.24 28.36 74.55
C GLU A 213 -62.59 27.72 74.89
N GLN A 214 -62.93 26.58 74.26
CA GLN A 214 -64.15 25.82 74.55
C GLN A 214 -64.16 25.26 75.98
N ALA A 215 -63.04 24.69 76.43
CA ALA A 215 -62.90 24.20 77.80
C ALA A 215 -63.09 25.34 78.83
N GLY A 216 -62.53 26.53 78.55
CA GLY A 216 -62.72 27.73 79.38
C GLY A 216 -64.17 28.24 79.38
N ALA A 217 -64.87 28.18 78.26
CA ALA A 217 -66.29 28.55 78.17
C ALA A 217 -67.19 27.57 78.94
N ALA A 218 -66.88 26.27 78.90
CA ALA A 218 -67.57 25.24 79.68
C ALA A 218 -67.32 25.37 81.19
N PHE A 219 -66.19 25.96 81.61
CA PHE A 219 -65.85 26.19 83.02
C PHE A 219 -66.39 27.53 83.57
N ARG A 220 -67.18 28.32 82.84
CA ARG A 220 -67.83 29.51 83.43
C ARG A 220 -68.78 29.06 84.55
N PRO A 221 -68.53 29.41 85.83
CA PRO A 221 -69.42 29.02 86.93
C PRO A 221 -70.75 29.76 86.75
N HIS A 222 -71.86 29.02 86.75
CA HIS A 222 -73.19 29.63 86.82
C HIS A 222 -73.29 30.48 88.11
N PRO A 223 -73.70 31.76 88.04
CA PRO A 223 -73.86 32.59 89.23
C PRO A 223 -75.00 32.03 90.11
N PRO A 224 -74.88 32.08 91.45
CA PRO A 224 -75.89 31.52 92.33
C PRO A 224 -77.19 32.31 92.22
N LEU A 225 -78.30 31.58 92.10
CA LEU A 225 -79.66 32.11 92.08
C LEU A 225 -79.93 32.83 93.41
N SER A 226 -80.16 34.15 93.36
CA SER A 226 -80.72 34.92 94.47
C SER A 226 -82.24 34.90 94.38
N ARG A 227 -82.85 34.71 95.56
CA ARG A 227 -84.27 34.45 95.83
C ARG A 227 -85.22 35.54 95.35
#